data_AF-A0A9C9EPZ5-F1
#
_entry.id   AF-A0A9C9EPZ5-F1
#
_cell.length_a   1.000
_cell.length_b   1.000
_cell.length_c   1.000
_cell.angle_alpha   90.00
_cell.angle_beta   90.00
_cell.angle_gamma   90.00
#
_symmetry.space_group_name_H-M   'P 1'
#
loop_
_entity.id
_entity.type
_entity.pdbx_description
1 polymer ?
#
loop_
_entity_poly.entity_id
_entity_poly.type
_entity_poly.pdbx_seq_one_letter_code
_entity_poly.pdbx_strand_id
1 'polypeptide(L)'
;MSDLYVPKRYDNYSDVLIAFGILKMVNSVINTSDRGRTIISDDGEYFIVHTDVDLKEVDFSKVKFQFLLPYIEQNTKTRPPKPPDWASSNFRATNPDKDFNEYTREDHIASNLQKSQQGLRAKDGMNEMCELLYKTRENFGVLIEALILGYTDFEPDLSLMKEKVEYFDEELAKFLFKKRNALQALFPHGCKGFNYEDLGVSTGITTSQDRGRQEIYYYELLLASIGLWETAVFFPVFTNQGKESILISILNPKHINYTNYKITRDSIRGFWAGTSTKYSALILLTAIRALIDRSEELREEEEFEGYQPYDFINSIETASFRSLGSSYVPFTIAKFVIPVWVFIDDEINTTELKESIQDIINLLIPLNEEAAGIGVFIEIIRFLNSNNPLDLLNFFYEYNLFRISQIADNKRIRSYSQKTLEVVMNRLDKTNKTQYSEILKNEGFKNIAKAIRNVAVNAIYLARRNDEYKKIIYFGLASELKRASLTEKTLIEWLNNFCSTYNANLDRFAFANPDKKLPFSKIKQDD
;
A
#
# COMPACT_ATOMS: atom_id res chain seq x y z
N MET A 1 21.07 26.89 -6.86
CA MET A 1 21.02 25.45 -7.13
C MET A 1 19.57 25.03 -7.18
N SER A 2 19.18 24.36 -8.26
CA SER A 2 17.81 23.91 -8.52
C SER A 2 17.61 22.42 -8.29
N ASP A 3 18.62 21.59 -8.57
CA ASP A 3 18.49 20.13 -8.57
C ASP A 3 19.44 19.47 -7.58
N LEU A 4 18.94 18.43 -6.92
CA LEU A 4 19.66 17.59 -5.99
C LEU A 4 19.50 16.13 -6.38
N TYR A 5 20.59 15.37 -6.38
CA TYR A 5 20.63 13.99 -6.85
C TYR A 5 20.83 13.04 -5.67
N VAL A 6 19.80 12.24 -5.36
CA VAL A 6 19.84 11.26 -4.28
C VAL A 6 20.00 9.87 -4.89
N PRO A 7 21.18 9.22 -4.77
CA PRO A 7 21.43 7.92 -5.38
C PRO A 7 20.58 6.81 -4.74
N LYS A 8 20.09 5.89 -5.56
CA LYS A 8 19.38 4.70 -5.10
C LYS A 8 20.36 3.57 -4.80
N ARG A 9 20.79 3.49 -3.54
CA ARG A 9 21.81 2.54 -3.07
C ARG A 9 21.23 1.28 -2.47
N TYR A 10 19.96 1.31 -2.07
CA TYR A 10 19.33 0.26 -1.27
C TYR A 10 18.30 -0.57 -2.06
N ASP A 11 17.89 -0.10 -3.25
CA ASP A 11 16.87 -0.69 -4.13
C ASP A 11 15.54 -0.98 -3.43
N ASN A 12 15.21 -0.14 -2.44
CA ASN A 12 13.99 -0.27 -1.65
C ASN A 12 13.56 1.10 -1.09
N TYR A 13 12.54 1.10 -0.23
CA TYR A 13 11.98 2.33 0.30
C TYR A 13 12.99 3.18 1.08
N SER A 14 14.12 2.64 1.56
CA SER A 14 15.19 3.40 2.21
C SER A 14 15.67 4.56 1.33
N ASP A 15 15.78 4.34 0.02
CA ASP A 15 16.17 5.39 -0.94
C ASP A 15 15.12 6.50 -0.97
N VAL A 16 13.83 6.13 -0.96
CA VAL A 16 12.71 7.07 -0.87
C VAL A 16 12.78 7.85 0.44
N LEU A 17 13.10 7.19 1.57
CA LEU A 17 13.24 7.87 2.86
C LEU A 17 14.36 8.92 2.83
N ILE A 18 15.53 8.61 2.28
CA ILE A 18 16.62 9.57 2.19
C ILE A 18 16.23 10.75 1.29
N ALA A 19 15.61 10.48 0.14
CA ALA A 19 15.17 11.51 -0.78
C ALA A 19 14.15 12.47 -0.14
N PHE A 20 13.18 11.94 0.59
CA PHE A 20 12.22 12.77 1.34
C PHE A 20 12.85 13.49 2.54
N GLY A 21 13.90 12.92 3.15
CA GLY A 21 14.72 13.61 4.14
C GLY A 21 15.35 14.88 3.59
N ILE A 22 15.99 14.78 2.42
CA ILE A 22 16.58 15.92 1.70
C ILE A 22 15.50 16.91 1.27
N LEU A 23 14.41 16.43 0.66
CA LEU A 23 13.31 17.27 0.23
C LEU A 23 12.68 18.06 1.40
N LYS A 24 12.59 17.46 2.60
CA LYS A 24 12.12 18.17 3.80
C LYS A 24 13.09 19.27 4.24
N MET A 25 14.40 19.05 4.11
CA MET A 25 15.41 20.07 4.37
C MET A 25 15.31 21.22 3.37
N VAL A 26 15.16 20.93 2.08
CA VAL A 26 14.96 21.95 1.03
C VAL A 26 13.72 22.78 1.31
N ASN A 27 12.59 22.15 1.63
CA ASN A 27 11.36 22.86 2.00
C ASN A 27 11.51 23.73 3.26
N SER A 28 12.45 23.40 4.15
CA SER A 28 12.75 24.23 5.33
C SER A 28 13.44 25.55 4.97
N VAL A 29 14.17 25.59 3.84
CA VAL A 29 14.81 26.79 3.28
C VAL A 29 13.83 27.58 2.41
N ILE A 30 12.99 26.89 1.65
CA ILE A 30 11.98 27.51 0.77
C ILE A 30 10.89 28.23 1.58
N ASN A 31 10.39 27.60 2.65
CA ASN A 31 9.32 28.18 3.47
C ASN A 31 9.73 29.47 4.20
N THR A 32 11.04 29.70 4.43
CA THR A 32 11.51 30.98 4.99
C THR A 32 11.64 32.08 3.94
N SER A 33 11.51 31.73 2.67
CA SER A 33 11.66 32.60 1.51
C SER A 33 10.32 33.03 0.90
N ASP A 34 9.18 32.52 1.42
CA ASP A 34 7.81 32.70 0.89
C ASP A 34 7.67 32.42 -0.61
N ARG A 35 8.54 31.55 -1.16
CA ARG A 35 8.65 31.29 -2.59
C ARG A 35 9.09 29.87 -2.84
N GLY A 36 8.28 29.15 -3.63
CA GLY A 36 8.75 27.99 -4.38
C GLY A 36 8.00 26.70 -4.10
N ARG A 37 8.15 25.76 -5.03
CA ARG A 37 7.61 24.40 -5.01
C ARG A 37 8.76 23.41 -5.16
N THR A 38 8.63 22.29 -4.47
CA THR A 38 9.57 21.18 -4.61
C THR A 38 8.92 20.02 -5.33
N ILE A 39 9.64 19.47 -6.30
CA ILE A 39 9.23 18.30 -7.09
C ILE A 39 10.25 17.20 -6.85
N ILE A 40 9.76 15.98 -6.63
CA ILE A 40 10.59 14.79 -6.60
C ILE A 40 10.31 13.95 -7.84
N SER A 41 11.38 13.57 -8.53
CA SER A 41 11.34 12.75 -9.73
C SER A 41 12.20 11.50 -9.58
N ASP A 42 11.76 10.39 -10.15
CA ASP A 42 12.52 9.15 -10.29
C ASP A 42 13.18 9.14 -11.68
N ASP A 43 14.52 9.18 -11.72
CA ASP A 43 15.33 9.13 -12.95
C ASP A 43 16.08 7.78 -13.09
N GLY A 44 15.50 6.70 -12.57
CA GLY A 44 16.11 5.37 -12.59
C GLY A 44 17.14 5.19 -11.47
N GLU A 45 18.37 5.68 -11.66
CA GLU A 45 19.49 5.51 -10.70
C GLU A 45 19.43 6.51 -9.54
N TYR A 46 18.72 7.62 -9.73
CA TYR A 46 18.62 8.71 -8.77
C TYR A 46 17.16 9.11 -8.52
N PHE A 47 16.91 9.65 -7.34
CA PHE A 47 15.81 10.59 -7.16
C PHE A 47 16.34 12.01 -7.36
N ILE A 48 15.63 12.81 -8.14
CA ILE A 48 15.94 14.23 -8.35
C ILE A 48 14.96 15.04 -7.49
N VAL A 49 15.50 15.82 -6.54
CA VAL A 49 14.73 16.82 -5.80
C VAL A 49 14.97 18.18 -6.46
N HIS A 50 13.97 18.62 -7.21
CA HIS A 50 13.96 19.91 -7.92
C HIS A 50 13.27 20.99 -7.09
N THR A 51 13.79 22.22 -7.16
CA THR A 51 13.16 23.45 -6.67
C THR A 51 13.10 24.48 -7.79
N ASP A 52 11.95 25.13 -7.92
CA ASP A 52 11.73 26.24 -8.85
C ASP A 52 12.43 27.56 -8.43
N VAL A 53 13.00 27.58 -7.22
CA VAL A 53 13.81 28.68 -6.70
C VAL A 53 15.25 28.23 -6.50
N ASP A 54 16.17 29.04 -7.02
CA ASP A 54 17.60 28.89 -6.77
C ASP A 54 17.95 29.16 -5.30
N LEU A 55 18.38 28.12 -4.58
CA LEU A 55 18.87 28.26 -3.21
C LEU A 55 20.22 28.98 -3.17
N LYS A 56 20.34 30.02 -2.33
CA LYS A 56 21.58 30.79 -2.11
C LYS A 56 22.03 30.68 -0.66
N GLU A 57 23.32 30.92 -0.41
CA GLU A 57 23.92 30.89 0.93
C GLU A 57 23.15 31.75 1.96
N VAL A 58 22.68 32.93 1.52
CA VAL A 58 21.88 33.86 2.34
C VAL A 58 20.51 33.31 2.76
N ASP A 59 20.01 32.26 2.11
CA ASP A 59 18.71 31.68 2.45
C ASP A 59 18.84 30.70 3.61
N PHE A 60 19.97 30.00 3.71
CA PHE A 60 20.28 29.08 4.82
C PHE A 60 20.44 29.83 6.15
N SER A 61 21.04 31.02 6.14
CA SER A 61 21.22 31.84 7.36
C SER A 61 19.89 32.37 7.92
N LYS A 62 18.81 32.38 7.13
CA LYS A 62 17.46 32.75 7.57
C LYS A 62 16.69 31.57 8.15
N VAL A 63 17.19 30.34 8.00
CA VAL A 63 16.48 29.15 8.46
C VAL A 63 16.47 29.11 9.98
N LYS A 64 15.27 29.28 10.54
CA LYS A 64 15.05 29.12 11.97
C LYS A 64 15.04 27.64 12.32
N PHE A 65 15.53 27.34 13.51
CA PHE A 65 15.44 26.00 14.07
C PHE A 65 13.98 25.52 14.10
N GLN A 66 13.77 24.30 13.61
CA GLN A 66 12.53 23.58 13.70
C GLN A 66 12.83 22.10 13.91
N PHE A 67 11.92 21.40 14.56
CA PHE A 67 12.04 19.96 14.66
C PHE A 67 11.60 19.32 13.34
N LEU A 68 12.53 18.61 12.71
CA LEU A 68 12.27 17.81 11.52
C LEU A 68 11.72 16.42 11.86
N LEU A 69 11.82 16.04 13.14
CA LEU A 69 11.40 14.77 13.70
C LEU A 69 10.75 14.99 15.07
N PRO A 70 9.68 14.28 15.41
CA PRO A 70 9.11 14.33 16.74
C PRO A 70 9.94 13.52 17.74
N TYR A 71 9.98 13.98 18.99
CA TYR A 71 10.53 13.22 20.10
C TYR A 71 9.51 12.17 20.60
N ILE A 72 9.95 10.93 20.79
CA ILE A 72 9.06 9.80 21.14
C ILE A 72 9.19 9.46 22.64
N GLU A 73 8.12 9.68 23.41
CA GLU A 73 8.08 9.32 24.84
C GLU A 73 8.03 7.81 25.09
N GLN A 74 8.38 7.38 26.30
CA GLN A 74 8.30 5.99 26.76
C GLN A 74 6.99 5.82 27.53
N ASN A 75 6.07 5.00 27.04
CA ASN A 75 4.86 4.69 27.79
C ASN A 75 5.15 3.56 28.79
N THR A 76 5.93 3.85 29.84
CA THR A 76 6.18 2.89 30.92
C THR A 76 5.07 3.01 31.96
N LYS A 77 4.49 1.86 32.38
CA LYS A 77 3.48 1.79 33.46
C LYS A 77 3.95 2.44 34.77
N THR A 78 5.26 2.59 34.94
CA THR A 78 5.90 3.34 36.00
C THR A 78 6.45 4.63 35.42
N ARG A 79 5.81 5.75 35.76
CA ARG A 79 6.21 7.17 35.55
C ARG A 79 7.07 7.40 34.29
N PRO A 80 6.49 7.85 33.16
CA PRO A 80 7.27 8.13 31.96
C PRO A 80 8.44 9.08 32.32
N PRO A 81 9.67 8.85 31.81
CA PRO A 81 10.73 9.83 31.96
C PRO A 81 10.23 11.14 31.38
N LYS A 82 10.25 12.21 32.19
CA LYS A 82 9.77 13.53 31.76
C LYS A 82 10.53 13.88 30.48
N PRO A 83 9.84 14.25 29.38
CA PRO A 83 10.53 14.72 28.19
C PRO A 83 11.45 15.89 28.60
N PRO A 84 12.60 16.08 27.93
CA PRO A 84 13.39 17.28 28.13
C PRO A 84 12.49 18.52 27.99
N ASP A 85 12.72 19.57 28.78
CA ASP A 85 11.79 20.71 28.82
C ASP A 85 11.58 21.33 27.41
N TRP A 86 12.56 21.21 26.52
CA TRP A 86 12.49 21.64 25.12
C TRP A 86 11.61 20.77 24.20
N ALA A 87 11.35 19.52 24.55
CA ALA A 87 10.56 18.59 23.74
C ALA A 87 9.04 18.77 23.93
N SER A 88 8.64 19.51 24.97
CA SER A 88 7.23 19.74 25.33
C SER A 88 6.41 20.48 24.25
N SER A 89 7.05 21.32 23.42
CA SER A 89 6.40 22.10 22.35
C SER A 89 6.31 21.38 21.00
N ASN A 90 7.06 20.28 20.81
CA ASN A 90 7.04 19.45 19.58
C ASN A 90 6.35 18.10 19.79
N PHE A 91 5.52 18.08 20.84
CA PHE A 91 4.84 16.93 21.33
C PHE A 91 3.50 16.76 20.60
N ARG A 92 3.32 15.63 19.93
CA ARG A 92 1.99 15.08 19.65
C ARG A 92 1.76 13.91 20.62
N ALA A 93 1.43 14.21 21.88
CA ALA A 93 0.69 13.21 22.64
C ALA A 93 -0.64 13.02 21.97
N THR A 94 -1.00 11.76 21.74
CA THR A 94 -2.38 11.39 22.01
C THR A 94 -2.66 11.69 23.47
N ASN A 95 -3.49 12.69 23.73
CA ASN A 95 -3.85 13.12 25.07
C ASN A 95 -4.30 11.88 25.87
N PRO A 96 -3.54 11.43 26.89
CA PRO A 96 -3.85 10.19 27.61
C PRO A 96 -5.17 10.29 28.39
N ASP A 97 -5.68 11.50 28.59
CA ASP A 97 -6.93 11.78 29.32
C ASP A 97 -8.17 11.92 28.41
N LYS A 98 -8.03 11.84 27.08
CA LYS A 98 -9.21 11.79 26.20
C LYS A 98 -9.92 10.45 26.37
N ASP A 99 -11.25 10.50 26.53
CA ASP A 99 -12.05 9.29 26.50
C ASP A 99 -11.93 8.62 25.11
N PHE A 100 -12.02 7.30 25.01
CA PHE A 100 -11.82 6.56 23.75
C PHE A 100 -12.74 7.06 22.62
N ASN A 101 -13.90 7.59 22.99
CA ASN A 101 -14.89 8.17 22.08
C ASN A 101 -14.54 9.61 21.60
N GLU A 102 -13.52 10.25 22.17
CA GLU A 102 -13.07 11.62 21.84
C GLU A 102 -11.81 11.65 20.96
N TYR A 103 -11.28 10.46 20.62
CA TYR A 103 -10.15 10.34 19.71
C TYR A 103 -10.60 10.66 18.28
N THR A 104 -9.93 11.65 17.67
CA THR A 104 -10.08 11.89 16.24
C THR A 104 -9.35 10.80 15.45
N ARG A 105 -9.68 10.65 14.16
CA ARG A 105 -8.94 9.75 13.25
C ARG A 105 -7.44 10.08 13.24
N GLU A 106 -7.08 11.36 13.35
CA GLU A 106 -5.70 11.85 13.41
C GLU A 106 -4.99 11.45 14.71
N ASP A 107 -5.70 11.49 15.85
CA ASP A 107 -5.19 11.01 17.13
C ASP A 107 -4.86 9.50 17.08
N HIS A 108 -5.72 8.69 16.46
CA HIS A 108 -5.46 7.26 16.27
C HIS A 108 -4.26 6.99 15.35
N ILE A 109 -4.11 7.75 14.27
CA ILE A 109 -2.95 7.63 13.36
C ILE A 109 -1.66 7.99 14.09
N ALA A 110 -1.63 9.09 14.85
CA ALA A 110 -0.48 9.51 15.64
C ALA A 110 -0.12 8.48 16.73
N SER A 111 -1.13 7.92 17.42
CA SER A 111 -0.93 6.86 18.42
C SER A 111 -0.32 5.60 17.80
N ASN A 112 -0.84 5.16 16.66
CA ASN A 112 -0.39 3.94 15.98
C ASN A 112 1.02 4.13 15.41
N LEU A 113 1.33 5.31 14.89
CA LEU A 113 2.67 5.72 14.46
C LEU A 113 3.66 5.68 15.62
N GLN A 114 3.30 6.24 16.78
CA GLN A 114 4.14 6.23 17.99
C GLN A 114 4.34 4.81 18.54
N LYS A 115 3.26 4.02 18.65
CA LYS A 115 3.32 2.61 19.10
C LYS A 115 4.15 1.75 18.15
N SER A 116 4.00 1.97 16.84
CA SER A 116 4.77 1.26 15.81
C SER A 116 6.26 1.58 15.92
N GLN A 117 6.62 2.85 16.08
CA GLN A 117 8.01 3.27 16.24
C GLN A 117 8.64 2.78 17.55
N GLN A 118 7.87 2.75 18.65
CA GLN A 118 8.29 2.12 19.91
C GLN A 118 8.55 0.62 19.72
N GLY A 119 7.67 -0.08 19.00
CA GLY A 119 7.83 -1.50 18.69
C GLY A 119 9.10 -1.78 17.88
N LEU A 120 9.37 -0.97 16.86
CA LEU A 120 10.51 -1.16 15.95
C LEU A 120 11.89 -0.90 16.58
N ARG A 121 11.98 -0.52 17.87
CA ARG A 121 13.21 -0.07 18.54
C ARG A 121 13.96 1.04 17.79
N ALA A 122 13.28 1.74 16.87
CA ALA A 122 13.83 2.90 16.18
C ALA A 122 13.87 4.13 17.12
N LYS A 123 13.08 4.10 18.19
CA LYS A 123 12.96 5.16 19.18
C LYS A 123 14.31 5.72 19.65
N ASP A 124 15.20 4.88 20.18
CA ASP A 124 16.40 5.40 20.86
C ASP A 124 17.31 6.13 19.87
N GLY A 125 17.45 5.57 18.65
CA GLY A 125 18.16 6.24 17.56
C GLY A 125 17.46 7.52 17.10
N MET A 126 16.13 7.52 16.96
CA MET A 126 15.38 8.72 16.55
C MET A 126 15.43 9.82 17.62
N ASN A 127 15.36 9.48 18.91
CA ASN A 127 15.48 10.45 19.99
C ASN A 127 16.91 11.00 20.08
N GLU A 128 17.94 10.16 19.87
CA GLU A 128 19.33 10.61 19.74
C GLU A 128 19.47 11.64 18.60
N MET A 129 18.79 11.42 17.46
CA MET A 129 18.73 12.40 16.36
C MET A 129 17.99 13.68 16.74
N CYS A 130 16.86 13.60 17.44
CA CYS A 130 16.13 14.80 17.89
C CYS A 130 16.97 15.63 18.87
N GLU A 131 17.67 14.97 19.80
CA GLU A 131 18.62 15.61 20.71
C GLU A 131 19.77 16.27 19.95
N LEU A 132 20.28 15.60 18.91
CA LEU A 132 21.31 16.16 18.04
C LEU A 132 20.81 17.43 17.34
N LEU A 133 19.66 17.37 16.67
CA LEU A 133 19.06 18.53 16.00
C LEU A 133 18.89 19.70 16.98
N TYR A 134 18.41 19.44 18.20
CA TYR A 134 18.26 20.48 19.21
C TYR A 134 19.59 21.11 19.67
N LYS A 135 20.67 20.31 19.79
CA LYS A 135 22.01 20.84 20.08
C LYS A 135 22.49 21.77 18.96
N THR A 136 22.11 21.48 17.71
CA THR A 136 22.46 22.30 16.54
C THR A 136 21.60 23.54 16.32
N ARG A 137 20.61 23.83 17.17
CA ARG A 137 19.60 24.88 16.93
C ARG A 137 20.17 26.27 16.56
N GLU A 138 21.31 26.66 17.15
CA GLU A 138 21.93 27.96 16.89
C GLU A 138 22.61 28.01 15.50
N ASN A 139 23.02 26.85 14.98
CA ASN A 139 23.69 26.68 13.69
C ASN A 139 22.88 25.81 12.73
N PHE A 140 21.56 25.75 12.91
CA PHE A 140 20.70 24.81 12.20
C PHE A 140 20.71 25.04 10.68
N GLY A 141 20.79 26.31 10.26
CA GLY A 141 20.97 26.68 8.85
C GLY A 141 22.24 26.10 8.24
N VAL A 142 23.35 26.08 8.98
CA VAL A 142 24.64 25.54 8.51
C VAL A 142 24.58 24.01 8.35
N LEU A 143 23.90 23.32 9.27
CA LEU A 143 23.66 21.87 9.14
C LEU A 143 22.84 21.57 7.87
N ILE A 144 21.74 22.30 7.65
CA ILE A 144 20.91 22.13 6.45
C ILE A 144 21.70 22.43 5.18
N GLU A 145 22.47 23.52 5.17
CA GLU A 145 23.32 23.89 4.04
C GLU A 145 24.32 22.79 3.70
N ALA A 146 25.05 22.27 4.71
CA ALA A 146 26.02 21.22 4.51
C ALA A 146 25.37 19.97 3.88
N LEU A 147 24.25 19.51 4.45
CA LEU A 147 23.55 18.33 3.95
C LEU A 147 22.96 18.53 2.56
N ILE A 148 22.45 19.72 2.22
CA ILE A 148 21.94 20.02 0.88
C ILE A 148 23.08 20.10 -0.14
N LEU A 149 24.18 20.79 0.18
CA LEU A 149 25.34 20.90 -0.72
C LEU A 149 25.98 19.54 -1.01
N GLY A 150 25.89 18.62 -0.06
CA GLY A 150 26.34 17.25 -0.25
C GLY A 150 25.71 16.54 -1.44
N TYR A 151 24.48 16.88 -1.83
CA TYR A 151 23.71 16.20 -2.89
C TYR A 151 23.60 17.02 -4.18
N THR A 152 24.48 18.01 -4.37
CA THR A 152 24.53 18.86 -5.58
C THR A 152 24.97 18.12 -6.84
N ASP A 153 25.67 17.01 -6.67
CA ASP A 153 26.23 16.17 -7.74
C ASP A 153 25.66 14.74 -7.61
N PHE A 154 25.87 13.91 -8.63
CA PHE A 154 25.36 12.54 -8.70
C PHE A 154 25.82 11.65 -7.54
N GLU A 155 27.01 11.91 -7.00
CA GLU A 155 27.48 11.26 -5.78
C GLU A 155 27.58 12.24 -4.61
N PRO A 156 27.06 11.86 -3.42
CA PRO A 156 27.18 12.69 -2.24
C PRO A 156 28.62 13.08 -1.88
N ASP A 157 28.93 14.38 -1.85
CA ASP A 157 30.24 14.90 -1.45
C ASP A 157 30.40 14.89 0.08
N LEU A 158 30.78 13.72 0.60
CA LEU A 158 31.00 13.51 2.03
C LEU A 158 32.09 14.42 2.59
N SER A 159 33.09 14.78 1.77
CA SER A 159 34.21 15.59 2.22
C SER A 159 33.75 17.03 2.46
N LEU A 160 33.01 17.59 1.52
CA LEU A 160 32.43 18.93 1.63
C LEU A 160 31.41 19.02 2.78
N MET A 161 30.51 18.03 2.89
CA MET A 161 29.56 18.01 4.00
C MET A 161 30.28 17.99 5.35
N LYS A 162 31.30 17.13 5.47
CA LYS A 162 32.06 17.00 6.71
C LYS A 162 32.84 18.28 7.03
N GLU A 163 33.55 18.86 6.06
CA GLU A 163 34.31 20.10 6.24
C GLU A 163 33.41 21.24 6.72
N LYS A 164 32.24 21.43 6.10
CA LYS A 164 31.28 22.46 6.51
C LYS A 164 30.77 22.22 7.93
N VAL A 165 30.43 20.98 8.28
CA VAL A 165 29.97 20.67 9.64
C VAL A 165 31.07 20.84 10.67
N GLU A 166 32.27 20.37 10.36
CA GLU A 166 33.45 20.41 11.23
C GLU A 166 33.90 21.85 11.51
N TYR A 167 33.76 22.74 10.52
CA TYR A 167 34.04 24.17 10.70
C TYR A 167 33.20 24.82 11.80
N PHE A 168 31.95 24.38 12.01
CA PHE A 168 31.08 24.97 13.04
C PHE A 168 30.98 24.13 14.32
N ASP A 169 31.01 22.81 14.22
CA ASP A 169 30.92 21.89 15.36
C ASP A 169 31.66 20.56 15.03
N GLU A 170 32.92 20.49 15.48
CA GLU A 170 33.80 19.34 15.28
C GLU A 170 33.21 18.05 15.88
N GLU A 171 32.56 18.13 17.05
CA GLU A 171 31.99 16.95 17.72
C GLU A 171 30.75 16.44 16.99
N LEU A 172 29.92 17.35 16.47
CA LEU A 172 28.82 17.00 15.59
C LEU A 172 29.31 16.35 14.29
N ALA A 173 30.37 16.88 13.67
CA ALA A 173 30.94 16.27 12.47
C ALA A 173 31.44 14.84 12.77
N LYS A 174 32.18 14.66 13.87
CA LYS A 174 32.58 13.32 14.34
C LYS A 174 31.38 12.41 14.54
N PHE A 175 30.25 12.93 15.02
CA PHE A 175 29.03 12.16 15.22
C PHE A 175 28.34 11.79 13.91
N LEU A 176 28.02 12.76 13.05
CA LEU A 176 27.25 12.57 11.81
C LEU A 176 27.97 11.68 10.78
N PHE A 177 29.30 11.77 10.73
CA PHE A 177 30.12 10.99 9.80
C PHE A 177 30.68 9.71 10.42
N LYS A 178 30.24 9.36 11.63
CA LYS A 178 30.51 8.04 12.22
C LYS A 178 29.56 7.01 11.63
N LYS A 179 30.11 5.84 11.31
CA LYS A 179 29.34 4.68 10.88
C LYS A 179 28.61 4.02 12.05
N ARG A 180 27.39 3.55 11.81
CA ARG A 180 26.58 2.75 12.73
C ARG A 180 25.85 1.64 12.00
N ASN A 181 25.42 0.64 12.76
CA ASN A 181 24.48 -0.36 12.28
C ASN A 181 23.17 0.31 11.84
N ALA A 182 22.70 -0.05 10.65
CA ALA A 182 21.42 0.44 10.15
C ALA A 182 20.24 0.00 11.05
N LEU A 183 19.27 0.90 11.22
CA LEU A 183 18.02 0.57 11.90
C LEU A 183 17.12 -0.23 10.95
N GLN A 184 16.64 -1.41 11.37
CA GLN A 184 15.92 -2.32 10.48
C GLN A 184 14.65 -1.71 9.88
N ALA A 185 13.99 -0.82 10.62
CA ALA A 185 12.81 -0.09 10.16
C ALA A 185 13.10 0.86 8.99
N LEU A 186 14.32 1.41 8.95
CA LEU A 186 14.76 2.36 7.94
C LEU A 186 15.50 1.68 6.80
N PHE A 187 16.17 0.55 7.07
CA PHE A 187 17.01 -0.21 6.14
C PHE A 187 16.76 -1.72 6.30
N PRO A 188 15.67 -2.24 5.71
CA PRO A 188 15.21 -3.60 5.98
C PRO A 188 16.04 -4.69 5.27
N HIS A 189 16.75 -4.36 4.18
CA HIS A 189 17.68 -5.29 3.50
C HIS A 189 19.02 -5.47 4.24
N GLY A 190 19.40 -4.54 5.11
CA GLY A 190 20.69 -4.55 5.83
C GLY A 190 20.74 -5.41 7.09
N CYS A 191 19.69 -6.20 7.36
CA CYS A 191 19.46 -6.85 8.65
C CYS A 191 19.37 -8.38 8.52
N LYS A 192 20.05 -9.12 9.41
CA LYS A 192 19.84 -10.58 9.54
C LYS A 192 18.37 -10.87 9.85
N GLY A 193 17.69 -11.55 8.93
CA GLY A 193 16.30 -11.97 9.11
C GLY A 193 15.58 -12.37 7.83
N PHE A 194 16.15 -13.24 7.00
CA PHE A 194 15.37 -14.03 6.04
C PHE A 194 15.81 -15.49 6.18
N ASN A 195 14.88 -16.32 6.67
CA ASN A 195 14.97 -17.75 6.99
C ASN A 195 15.97 -18.16 8.08
N TYR A 196 15.49 -18.50 9.28
CA TYR A 196 15.94 -19.68 10.01
C TYR A 196 14.87 -20.13 11.01
N GLU A 197 14.59 -21.43 11.05
CA GLU A 197 13.68 -22.11 11.95
C GLU A 197 14.19 -22.21 13.41
N ASP A 198 15.36 -21.66 13.73
CA ASP A 198 15.92 -21.72 15.09
C ASP A 198 15.81 -20.38 15.83
N LEU A 199 14.64 -20.15 16.41
CA LEU A 199 14.46 -19.21 17.53
C LEU A 199 14.89 -19.91 18.83
N GLY A 200 16.19 -20.01 19.02
CA GLY A 200 16.76 -20.51 20.24
C GLY A 200 18.22 -20.12 20.33
N VAL A 201 18.65 -19.72 21.52
CA VAL A 201 20.04 -19.51 21.90
C VAL A 201 20.61 -18.12 21.58
N SER A 202 20.44 -17.25 22.57
CA SER A 202 21.47 -16.29 22.97
C SER A 202 22.89 -16.84 22.76
N THR A 203 23.63 -16.43 21.74
CA THR A 203 25.09 -16.61 21.73
C THR A 203 25.74 -15.70 20.69
N GLY A 204 26.79 -15.00 21.12
CA GLY A 204 27.72 -14.35 20.21
C GLY A 204 28.39 -15.40 19.34
N ILE A 205 28.29 -15.22 18.03
CA ILE A 205 29.24 -15.77 17.06
C ILE A 205 29.60 -14.64 16.10
N THR A 206 30.72 -14.00 16.41
CA THR A 206 31.58 -13.32 15.44
C THR A 206 32.36 -14.39 14.68
N THR A 207 32.45 -14.32 13.35
CA THR A 207 33.72 -14.54 12.62
C THR A 207 33.65 -14.17 11.13
N SER A 208 34.76 -13.54 10.72
CA SER A 208 35.34 -13.33 9.39
C SER A 208 34.46 -12.74 8.28
N GLN A 209 34.63 -11.42 8.10
CA GLN A 209 34.14 -10.55 7.02
C GLN A 209 32.71 -9.99 7.22
N ASP A 210 32.67 -8.69 7.48
CA ASP A 210 31.63 -7.64 7.50
C ASP A 210 30.36 -7.75 6.60
N ARG A 211 29.98 -8.91 6.09
CA ARG A 211 28.96 -9.07 5.03
C ARG A 211 27.50 -9.14 5.50
N GLY A 212 27.17 -8.58 6.67
CA GLY A 212 25.78 -8.62 7.17
C GLY A 212 25.39 -7.52 8.16
N ARG A 213 26.29 -6.56 8.41
CA ARG A 213 25.94 -5.30 9.06
C ARG A 213 26.05 -4.24 7.99
N GLN A 214 24.93 -3.76 7.49
CA GLN A 214 24.96 -2.56 6.69
C GLN A 214 25.32 -1.41 7.63
N GLU A 215 26.57 -0.96 7.52
CA GLU A 215 27.01 0.25 8.19
C GLU A 215 26.61 1.45 7.33
N ILE A 216 25.87 2.37 7.94
CA ILE A 216 25.45 3.62 7.34
C ILE A 216 26.05 4.77 8.12
N TYR A 217 26.18 5.92 7.47
CA TYR A 217 26.54 7.14 8.19
C TYR A 217 25.35 7.65 9.02
N TYR A 218 25.62 8.28 10.16
CA TYR A 218 24.57 8.90 10.96
C TYR A 218 23.80 9.97 10.18
N TYR A 219 24.41 10.71 9.26
CA TYR A 219 23.66 11.66 8.43
C TYR A 219 22.61 10.98 7.54
N GLU A 220 22.91 9.80 6.96
CA GLU A 220 21.93 9.02 6.17
C GLU A 220 20.82 8.50 7.08
N LEU A 221 21.16 8.07 8.29
CA LEU A 221 20.19 7.65 9.29
C LEU A 221 19.25 8.80 9.69
N LEU A 222 19.78 10.03 9.79
CA LEU A 222 19.01 11.24 10.08
C LEU A 222 18.03 11.53 8.95
N LEU A 223 18.51 11.56 7.71
CA LEU A 223 17.69 11.80 6.51
C LEU A 223 16.60 10.74 6.37
N ALA A 224 16.96 9.45 6.49
CA ALA A 224 15.99 8.35 6.42
C ALA A 224 14.96 8.43 7.55
N SER A 225 15.36 8.85 8.77
CA SER A 225 14.42 9.07 9.87
C SER A 225 13.42 10.17 9.51
N ILE A 226 13.89 11.31 9.00
CA ILE A 226 13.03 12.43 8.56
C ILE A 226 12.07 11.95 7.48
N GLY A 227 12.58 11.25 6.46
CA GLY A 227 11.77 10.66 5.41
C GLY A 227 10.74 9.68 5.91
N LEU A 228 11.06 8.85 6.92
CA LEU A 228 10.09 7.91 7.50
C LEU A 228 8.89 8.68 8.06
N TRP A 229 9.13 9.78 8.75
CA TRP A 229 8.04 10.63 9.26
C TRP A 229 7.22 11.27 8.13
N GLU A 230 7.89 11.69 7.06
CA GLU A 230 7.26 12.37 5.93
C GLU A 230 6.61 11.45 4.90
N THR A 231 6.84 10.14 4.94
CA THR A 231 6.34 9.23 3.89
C THR A 231 5.53 8.06 4.41
N ALA A 232 5.84 7.56 5.60
CA ALA A 232 5.31 6.28 6.01
C ALA A 232 3.83 6.33 6.40
N VAL A 233 3.16 5.24 6.03
CA VAL A 233 1.82 4.86 6.47
C VAL A 233 1.99 3.60 7.32
N PHE A 234 1.80 3.73 8.61
CA PHE A 234 1.94 2.63 9.56
C PHE A 234 0.63 1.90 9.75
N PHE A 235 0.71 0.58 9.84
CA PHE A 235 -0.44 -0.27 10.08
C PHE A 235 -0.13 -1.37 11.09
N PRO A 236 -0.79 -1.37 12.26
CA PRO A 236 -0.69 -2.48 13.20
C PRO A 236 -1.55 -3.66 12.72
N VAL A 237 -0.94 -4.84 12.67
CA VAL A 237 -1.58 -6.12 12.39
C VAL A 237 -1.65 -6.95 13.66
N PHE A 238 -2.85 -7.41 14.00
CA PHE A 238 -3.05 -8.28 15.16
C PHE A 238 -3.09 -9.72 14.70
N THR A 239 -2.19 -10.54 15.22
CA THR A 239 -2.28 -11.99 15.03
C THR A 239 -3.28 -12.59 16.02
N ASN A 240 -3.84 -13.77 15.69
CA ASN A 240 -4.75 -14.51 16.58
C ASN A 240 -4.11 -14.85 17.95
N GLN A 241 -2.78 -14.77 18.08
CA GLN A 241 -2.03 -14.97 19.31
C GLN A 241 -1.86 -13.67 20.14
N GLY A 242 -2.51 -12.58 19.73
CA GLY A 242 -2.40 -11.27 20.39
C GLY A 242 -1.08 -10.54 20.15
N LYS A 243 -0.14 -11.11 19.37
CA LYS A 243 1.11 -10.44 19.00
C LYS A 243 0.85 -9.47 17.86
N GLU A 244 1.24 -8.21 18.08
CA GLU A 244 1.17 -7.14 17.09
C GLU A 244 2.35 -7.27 16.11
N SER A 245 2.06 -7.21 14.82
CA SER A 245 3.05 -6.99 13.76
C SER A 245 2.82 -5.59 13.20
N ILE A 246 3.85 -4.97 12.64
CA ILE A 246 3.75 -3.63 12.08
C ILE A 246 4.00 -3.73 10.58
N LEU A 247 3.17 -3.08 9.78
CA LEU A 247 3.48 -2.81 8.39
C LEU A 247 3.79 -1.33 8.21
N ILE A 248 4.81 -1.07 7.41
CA ILE A 248 5.18 0.26 6.93
C ILE A 248 4.91 0.25 5.43
N SER A 249 4.11 1.19 4.94
CA SER A 249 3.91 1.41 3.50
C SER A 249 4.38 2.80 3.11
N ILE A 250 5.10 2.88 2.00
CA ILE A 250 5.67 4.11 1.45
C ILE A 250 5.29 4.19 -0.02
N LEU A 251 4.76 5.34 -0.45
CA LEU A 251 4.53 5.61 -1.86
C LEU A 251 5.87 5.97 -2.50
N ASN A 252 6.25 5.25 -3.55
CA ASN A 252 7.47 5.52 -4.31
C ASN A 252 7.16 6.57 -5.40
N PRO A 253 7.66 7.82 -5.28
CA PRO A 253 7.35 8.88 -6.22
C PRO A 253 7.95 8.59 -7.60
N LYS A 254 7.27 9.05 -8.66
CA LYS A 254 7.84 9.06 -10.01
C LYS A 254 8.04 10.48 -10.54
N HIS A 255 7.03 11.33 -10.44
CA HIS A 255 7.15 12.76 -10.73
C HIS A 255 5.99 13.50 -10.07
N ILE A 256 6.22 14.06 -8.88
CA ILE A 256 5.14 14.69 -8.10
C ILE A 256 5.70 15.78 -7.19
N ASN A 257 4.95 16.86 -7.01
CA ASN A 257 5.31 17.88 -6.03
C ASN A 257 5.01 17.42 -4.59
N TYR A 258 5.75 17.99 -3.64
CA TYR A 258 5.69 17.56 -2.25
C TYR A 258 4.31 17.66 -1.60
N THR A 259 3.60 18.77 -1.85
CA THR A 259 2.27 19.01 -1.30
C THR A 259 1.30 17.93 -1.76
N ASN A 260 1.35 17.60 -3.05
CA ASN A 260 0.43 16.66 -3.67
C ASN A 260 0.77 15.22 -3.27
N TYR A 261 2.05 14.89 -3.13
CA TYR A 261 2.48 13.64 -2.52
C TYR A 261 1.90 13.46 -1.11
N LYS A 262 1.99 14.50 -0.27
CA LYS A 262 1.47 14.45 1.10
C LYS A 262 -0.02 14.20 1.13
N ILE A 263 -0.80 14.90 0.31
CA ILE A 263 -2.26 14.74 0.19
C ILE A 263 -2.59 13.29 -0.20
N THR A 264 -1.94 12.74 -1.24
CA THR A 264 -2.14 11.35 -1.66
C THR A 264 -1.78 10.37 -0.54
N ARG A 265 -0.62 10.54 0.10
CA ARG A 265 -0.14 9.70 1.20
C ARG A 265 -1.04 9.78 2.44
N ASP A 266 -1.66 10.92 2.71
CA ASP A 266 -2.59 11.09 3.85
C ASP A 266 -3.96 10.47 3.56
N SER A 267 -4.42 10.50 2.31
CA SER A 267 -5.72 9.92 1.91
C SER A 267 -5.79 8.39 2.06
N ILE A 268 -4.64 7.70 2.00
CA ILE A 268 -4.55 6.24 2.14
C ILE A 268 -4.43 5.78 3.61
N ARG A 269 -4.42 6.72 4.57
CA ARG A 269 -4.35 6.41 6.00
C ARG A 269 -5.73 6.01 6.55
N GLY A 270 -5.77 5.21 7.61
CA GLY A 270 -6.95 5.11 8.48
C GLY A 270 -8.02 4.07 8.12
N PHE A 271 -7.69 3.01 7.39
CA PHE A 271 -8.54 1.80 7.33
C PHE A 271 -7.94 0.69 8.19
N TRP A 272 -8.78 -0.17 8.75
CA TRP A 272 -8.35 -1.34 9.52
C TRP A 272 -8.48 -2.61 8.70
N ALA A 273 -7.35 -3.23 8.36
CA ALA A 273 -7.29 -4.49 7.63
C ALA A 273 -7.28 -5.73 8.54
N GLY A 274 -6.89 -5.61 9.81
CA GLY A 274 -6.75 -6.73 10.74
C GLY A 274 -5.54 -7.64 10.47
N THR A 275 -5.18 -7.88 9.20
CA THR A 275 -4.12 -8.81 8.78
C THR A 275 -3.22 -8.25 7.68
N SER A 276 -2.06 -8.88 7.45
CA SER A 276 -1.04 -8.38 6.50
C SER A 276 -1.42 -8.55 5.01
N THR A 277 -2.04 -9.67 4.64
CA THR A 277 -2.43 -9.94 3.24
C THR A 277 -3.58 -9.05 2.84
N LYS A 278 -4.60 -8.96 3.70
CA LYS A 278 -5.72 -8.03 3.52
C LYS A 278 -5.25 -6.58 3.47
N TYR A 279 -4.30 -6.21 4.32
CA TYR A 279 -3.71 -4.87 4.28
C TYR A 279 -3.06 -4.59 2.93
N SER A 280 -2.25 -5.51 2.40
CA SER A 280 -1.57 -5.36 1.12
C SER A 280 -2.55 -5.17 -0.05
N ALA A 281 -3.65 -5.92 -0.06
CA ALA A 281 -4.71 -5.75 -1.06
C ALA A 281 -5.43 -4.39 -0.92
N LEU A 282 -5.81 -4.01 0.30
CA LEU A 282 -6.57 -2.79 0.57
C LEU A 282 -5.74 -1.52 0.41
N ILE A 283 -4.46 -1.52 0.82
CA ILE A 283 -3.59 -0.34 0.68
C ILE A 283 -3.38 0.00 -0.79
N LEU A 284 -3.18 -1.02 -1.64
CA LEU A 284 -3.00 -0.83 -3.07
C LEU A 284 -4.26 -0.28 -3.73
N LEU A 285 -5.43 -0.87 -3.47
CA LEU A 285 -6.70 -0.38 -4.02
C LEU A 285 -7.04 1.04 -3.52
N THR A 286 -6.79 1.32 -2.24
CA THR A 286 -7.03 2.64 -1.65
C THR A 286 -6.10 3.69 -2.26
N ALA A 287 -4.83 3.34 -2.47
CA ALA A 287 -3.86 4.21 -3.13
C ALA A 287 -4.18 4.44 -4.60
N ILE A 288 -4.59 3.41 -5.34
CA ILE A 288 -5.06 3.56 -6.73
C ILE A 288 -6.22 4.56 -6.77
N ARG A 289 -7.22 4.39 -5.90
CA ARG A 289 -8.37 5.30 -5.85
C ARG A 289 -7.95 6.74 -5.51
N ALA A 290 -7.15 6.92 -4.47
CA ALA A 290 -6.62 8.22 -4.06
C ALA A 290 -5.81 8.90 -5.17
N LEU A 291 -5.04 8.11 -5.91
CA LEU A 291 -4.20 8.59 -6.99
C LEU A 291 -5.03 8.99 -8.21
N ILE A 292 -6.13 8.29 -8.52
CA ILE A 292 -7.08 8.73 -9.55
C ILE A 292 -7.67 10.08 -9.17
N ASP A 293 -8.23 10.21 -7.95
CA ASP A 293 -8.83 11.46 -7.47
C ASP A 293 -7.82 12.62 -7.56
N ARG A 294 -6.58 12.38 -7.11
CA ARG A 294 -5.54 13.41 -7.15
C ARG A 294 -5.06 13.71 -8.57
N SER A 295 -4.97 12.72 -9.44
CA SER A 295 -4.50 12.91 -10.82
C SER A 295 -5.48 13.73 -11.65
N GLU A 296 -6.79 13.66 -11.37
CA GLU A 296 -7.78 14.55 -12.00
C GLU A 296 -7.47 16.02 -11.68
N GLU A 297 -7.24 16.34 -10.41
CA GLU A 297 -6.90 17.70 -9.96
C GLU A 297 -5.53 18.16 -10.49
N LEU A 298 -4.53 17.27 -10.50
CA LEU A 298 -3.17 17.61 -10.94
C LEU A 298 -3.09 17.94 -12.42
N ARG A 299 -3.85 17.25 -13.26
CA ARG A 299 -3.83 17.45 -14.72
C ARG A 299 -4.39 18.80 -15.16
N GLU A 300 -5.01 19.56 -14.27
CA GLU A 300 -5.38 20.96 -14.51
C GLU A 300 -4.17 21.90 -14.46
N GLU A 301 -3.08 21.49 -13.80
CA GLU A 301 -1.80 22.20 -13.83
C GLU A 301 -1.08 21.91 -15.16
N GLU A 302 -0.65 22.95 -15.89
CA GLU A 302 0.02 22.84 -17.22
C GLU A 302 1.21 21.87 -17.21
N GLU A 303 1.96 21.83 -16.11
CA GLU A 303 3.10 20.94 -15.91
C GLU A 303 2.75 19.44 -15.94
N PHE A 304 1.54 19.08 -15.52
CA PHE A 304 1.07 17.71 -15.42
C PHE A 304 0.00 17.36 -16.47
N GLU A 305 -0.15 18.19 -17.50
CA GLU A 305 -1.09 17.92 -18.58
C GLU A 305 -0.75 16.57 -19.25
N GLY A 306 -1.76 15.69 -19.35
CA GLY A 306 -1.63 14.37 -19.97
C GLY A 306 -1.02 13.27 -19.07
N TYR A 307 -0.51 13.62 -17.88
CA TYR A 307 0.04 12.64 -16.94
C TYR A 307 -1.02 11.64 -16.48
N GLN A 308 -0.61 10.40 -16.31
CA GLN A 308 -1.46 9.33 -15.79
C GLN A 308 -1.16 9.07 -14.30
N PRO A 309 -2.04 8.38 -13.57
CA PRO A 309 -1.78 8.00 -12.18
C PRO A 309 -0.37 7.42 -11.95
N TYR A 310 0.06 6.49 -12.81
CA TYR A 310 1.38 5.86 -12.72
C TYR A 310 2.56 6.80 -13.04
N ASP A 311 2.32 8.00 -13.56
CA ASP A 311 3.35 9.02 -13.80
C ASP A 311 3.68 9.84 -12.55
N PHE A 312 2.77 9.89 -11.58
CA PHE A 312 2.99 10.56 -10.30
C PHE A 312 3.64 9.64 -9.25
N ILE A 313 3.13 8.41 -9.14
CA ILE A 313 3.59 7.40 -8.17
C ILE A 313 3.83 6.10 -8.92
N ASN A 314 5.05 5.56 -8.83
CA ASN A 314 5.44 4.33 -9.54
C ASN A 314 4.87 3.09 -8.83
N SER A 315 5.01 3.05 -7.50
CA SER A 315 4.68 1.87 -6.71
C SER A 315 4.41 2.19 -5.25
N ILE A 316 3.91 1.20 -4.51
CA ILE A 316 3.82 1.19 -3.06
C ILE A 316 4.79 0.13 -2.56
N GLU A 317 5.71 0.54 -1.71
CA GLU A 317 6.66 -0.37 -1.07
C GLU A 317 6.23 -0.59 0.37
N THR A 318 6.15 -1.86 0.76
CA THR A 318 5.68 -2.28 2.06
C THR A 318 6.71 -3.16 2.73
N ALA A 319 6.95 -2.95 4.03
CA ALA A 319 7.67 -3.89 4.87
C ALA A 319 6.82 -4.30 6.06
N SER A 320 6.72 -5.60 6.30
CA SER A 320 6.13 -6.16 7.49
C SER A 320 7.21 -6.52 8.51
N PHE A 321 6.91 -6.26 9.77
CA PHE A 321 7.77 -6.51 10.91
C PHE A 321 7.01 -7.36 11.91
N ARG A 322 7.51 -8.56 12.18
CA ARG A 322 6.87 -9.50 13.11
C ARG A 322 7.43 -9.30 14.52
N SER A 323 6.54 -9.22 15.51
CA SER A 323 6.96 -9.24 16.91
C SER A 323 7.49 -10.62 17.33
N LEU A 324 8.69 -10.63 17.89
CA LEU A 324 9.30 -11.75 18.60
C LEU A 324 9.21 -11.57 20.14
N GLY A 325 8.23 -10.79 20.60
CA GLY A 325 8.08 -10.42 22.01
C GLY A 325 8.68 -9.04 22.26
N SER A 326 9.97 -8.96 22.62
CA SER A 326 10.63 -7.67 22.94
C SER A 326 11.24 -6.96 21.74
N SER A 327 11.26 -7.59 20.56
CA SER A 327 11.84 -7.06 19.33
C SER A 327 10.92 -7.32 18.14
N TYR A 328 11.09 -6.51 17.10
CA TYR A 328 10.44 -6.70 15.81
C TYR A 328 11.51 -7.00 14.78
N VAL A 329 11.25 -7.95 13.90
CA VAL A 329 12.18 -8.35 12.84
C VAL A 329 11.48 -8.20 11.49
N PRO A 330 12.14 -7.65 10.47
CA PRO A 330 11.65 -7.67 9.10
C PRO A 330 11.21 -9.07 8.72
N PHE A 331 9.99 -9.22 8.22
CA PHE A 331 9.42 -10.52 7.84
C PHE A 331 9.17 -10.59 6.34
N THR A 332 8.59 -9.54 5.75
CA THR A 332 8.42 -9.45 4.29
C THR A 332 8.68 -8.02 3.83
N ILE A 333 9.21 -7.89 2.61
CA ILE A 333 9.27 -6.64 1.86
C ILE A 333 8.56 -6.92 0.54
N ALA A 334 7.63 -6.06 0.13
CA ALA A 334 6.89 -6.21 -1.11
C ALA A 334 6.74 -4.85 -1.81
N LYS A 335 6.85 -4.88 -3.13
CA LYS A 335 6.67 -3.73 -4.02
C LYS A 335 5.45 -3.99 -4.90
N PHE A 336 4.53 -3.03 -4.91
CA PHE A 336 3.27 -3.09 -5.66
C PHE A 336 3.24 -1.95 -6.66
N VAL A 337 3.33 -2.26 -7.95
CA VAL A 337 3.35 -1.24 -9.01
C VAL A 337 1.92 -0.72 -9.25
N ILE A 338 1.79 0.57 -9.58
CA ILE A 338 0.50 1.12 -10.01
C ILE A 338 0.13 0.49 -11.37
N PRO A 339 -1.03 -0.22 -11.48
CA PRO A 339 -1.35 -0.95 -12.70
C PRO A 339 -1.59 -0.01 -13.88
N VAL A 340 -1.02 -0.32 -15.05
CA VAL A 340 -1.12 0.53 -16.26
C VAL A 340 -2.53 0.65 -16.84
N TRP A 341 -3.43 -0.28 -16.50
CA TRP A 341 -4.85 -0.19 -16.88
C TRP A 341 -5.63 0.86 -16.06
N VAL A 342 -5.00 1.42 -15.02
CA VAL A 342 -5.49 2.56 -14.24
C VAL A 342 -5.00 3.85 -14.92
N PHE A 343 -5.79 4.34 -15.88
CA PHE A 343 -5.53 5.59 -16.60
C PHE A 343 -6.77 6.48 -16.61
N ILE A 344 -6.61 7.78 -16.80
CA ILE A 344 -7.70 8.75 -16.90
C ILE A 344 -7.87 9.09 -18.38
N ASP A 345 -9.01 8.71 -18.97
CA ASP A 345 -9.37 9.05 -20.35
C ASP A 345 -10.38 10.20 -20.41
N ASP A 346 -11.60 9.98 -19.92
CA ASP A 346 -12.65 10.99 -19.80
C ASP A 346 -13.29 10.97 -18.40
N GLU A 347 -14.00 12.06 -18.05
CA GLU A 347 -14.55 12.27 -16.69
C GLU A 347 -15.57 11.19 -16.29
N ILE A 348 -16.41 10.75 -17.24
CA ILE A 348 -17.45 9.73 -17.01
C ILE A 348 -16.80 8.39 -16.69
N ASN A 349 -15.83 7.98 -17.50
CA ASN A 349 -15.12 6.71 -17.37
C ASN A 349 -14.20 6.70 -16.14
N THR A 350 -13.72 7.86 -15.70
CA THR A 350 -12.95 7.98 -14.45
C THR A 350 -13.84 7.79 -13.22
N THR A 351 -15.06 8.35 -13.23
CA THR A 351 -16.06 8.09 -12.17
C THR A 351 -16.41 6.60 -12.10
N GLU A 352 -16.69 5.96 -13.24
CA GLU A 352 -17.00 4.53 -13.30
C GLU A 352 -15.83 3.65 -12.81
N LEU A 353 -14.58 4.04 -13.10
CA LEU A 353 -13.39 3.36 -12.59
C LEU A 353 -13.31 3.47 -11.06
N LYS A 354 -13.52 4.67 -10.50
CA LYS A 354 -13.51 4.89 -9.06
C LYS A 354 -14.56 4.06 -8.34
N GLU A 355 -15.77 4.02 -8.89
CA GLU A 355 -16.86 3.18 -8.36
C GLU A 355 -16.51 1.69 -8.44
N SER A 356 -15.89 1.25 -9.53
CA SER A 356 -15.46 -0.14 -9.72
C SER A 356 -14.39 -0.55 -8.71
N ILE A 357 -13.38 0.29 -8.47
CA ILE A 357 -12.36 0.05 -7.43
C ILE A 357 -13.00 0.02 -6.04
N GLN A 358 -13.92 0.96 -5.77
CA GLN A 358 -14.63 0.99 -4.48
C GLN A 358 -15.52 -0.24 -4.28
N ASP A 359 -16.13 -0.77 -5.35
CA ASP A 359 -16.85 -2.04 -5.28
C ASP A 359 -15.91 -3.17 -4.87
N ILE A 360 -14.73 -3.30 -5.51
CA ILE A 360 -13.72 -4.31 -5.12
C ILE A 360 -13.31 -4.15 -3.66
N ILE A 361 -13.01 -2.92 -3.19
CA ILE A 361 -12.71 -2.65 -1.78
C ILE A 361 -13.85 -3.15 -0.87
N ASN A 362 -15.10 -2.85 -1.22
CA ASN A 362 -16.28 -3.28 -0.45
C ASN A 362 -16.47 -4.81 -0.45
N LEU A 363 -15.98 -5.53 -1.46
CA LEU A 363 -15.97 -7.00 -1.47
C LEU A 363 -14.93 -7.57 -0.48
N LEU A 364 -13.79 -6.89 -0.32
CA LEU A 364 -12.66 -7.34 0.48
C LEU A 364 -12.79 -6.99 1.98
N ILE A 365 -13.42 -5.86 2.32
CA ILE A 365 -13.61 -5.44 3.72
C ILE A 365 -14.26 -6.52 4.61
N PRO A 366 -15.34 -7.21 4.23
CA PRO A 366 -15.98 -8.21 5.10
C PRO A 366 -15.21 -9.54 5.19
N LEU A 367 -14.20 -9.75 4.34
CA LEU A 367 -13.43 -11.00 4.33
C LEU A 367 -12.54 -11.09 5.57
N ASN A 368 -12.47 -12.28 6.15
CA ASN A 368 -11.51 -12.68 7.17
C ASN A 368 -10.43 -13.60 6.54
N GLU A 369 -9.27 -13.72 7.18
CA GLU A 369 -8.21 -14.66 6.73
C GLU A 369 -8.51 -16.10 7.19
N GLU A 370 -9.68 -16.63 6.84
CA GLU A 370 -9.87 -18.08 6.76
C GLU A 370 -9.26 -18.60 5.45
N ALA A 371 -9.00 -19.91 5.33
CA ALA A 371 -8.32 -20.49 4.17
C ALA A 371 -8.93 -20.05 2.82
N ALA A 372 -10.26 -19.90 2.75
CA ALA A 372 -10.96 -19.42 1.58
C ALA A 372 -10.79 -17.90 1.31
N GLY A 373 -10.68 -17.07 2.35
CA GLY A 373 -10.47 -15.63 2.21
C GLY A 373 -9.05 -15.26 1.80
N ILE A 374 -8.05 -16.05 2.24
CA ILE A 374 -6.64 -15.86 1.85
C ILE A 374 -6.45 -15.98 0.33
N GLY A 375 -7.09 -16.97 -0.30
CA GLY A 375 -7.05 -17.15 -1.76
C GLY A 375 -7.54 -15.91 -2.51
N VAL A 376 -8.62 -15.27 -2.03
CA VAL A 376 -9.17 -14.04 -2.63
C VAL A 376 -8.16 -12.89 -2.56
N PHE A 377 -7.48 -12.69 -1.43
CA PHE A 377 -6.47 -11.62 -1.31
C PHE A 377 -5.25 -11.86 -2.20
N ILE A 378 -4.81 -13.11 -2.33
CA ILE A 378 -3.67 -13.46 -3.18
C ILE A 378 -3.99 -13.17 -4.65
N GLU A 379 -5.16 -13.58 -5.14
CA GLU A 379 -5.53 -13.38 -6.54
C GLU A 379 -5.74 -11.90 -6.89
N ILE A 380 -6.34 -11.09 -6.01
CA ILE A 380 -6.45 -9.64 -6.28
C ILE A 380 -5.08 -8.96 -6.29
N ILE A 381 -4.16 -9.32 -5.38
CA ILE A 381 -2.79 -8.80 -5.38
C ILE A 381 -2.06 -9.22 -6.66
N ARG A 382 -2.22 -10.48 -7.10
CA ARG A 382 -1.64 -10.98 -8.35
C ARG A 382 -2.16 -10.18 -9.54
N PHE A 383 -3.47 -10.01 -9.65
CA PHE A 383 -4.10 -9.22 -10.71
C PHE A 383 -3.55 -7.79 -10.79
N LEU A 384 -3.50 -7.10 -9.64
CA LEU A 384 -3.02 -5.73 -9.58
C LEU A 384 -1.55 -5.61 -10.03
N ASN A 385 -0.72 -6.62 -9.79
CA ASN A 385 0.68 -6.62 -10.25
C ASN A 385 0.87 -7.09 -11.70
N SER A 386 0.01 -7.96 -12.22
CA SER A 386 0.23 -8.61 -13.53
C SER A 386 -0.42 -7.90 -14.71
N ASN A 387 -1.45 -7.08 -14.47
CA ASN A 387 -2.32 -6.52 -15.52
C ASN A 387 -2.97 -7.61 -16.41
N ASN A 388 -3.05 -8.86 -15.94
CA ASN A 388 -3.56 -9.99 -16.71
C ASN A 388 -5.07 -10.20 -16.45
N PRO A 389 -5.93 -10.19 -17.49
CA PRO A 389 -7.35 -10.50 -17.34
C PRO A 389 -7.64 -11.85 -16.68
N LEU A 390 -6.78 -12.85 -16.88
CA LEU A 390 -6.95 -14.15 -16.26
C LEU A 390 -6.84 -14.09 -14.74
N ASP A 391 -5.96 -13.26 -14.20
CA ASP A 391 -5.81 -13.09 -12.75
C ASP A 391 -7.03 -12.36 -12.15
N LEU A 392 -7.62 -11.41 -12.89
CA LEU A 392 -8.91 -10.80 -12.50
C LEU A 392 -10.03 -11.85 -12.45
N LEU A 393 -10.10 -12.73 -13.46
CA LEU A 393 -11.10 -13.80 -13.51
C LEU A 393 -10.87 -14.83 -12.40
N ASN A 394 -9.62 -15.13 -12.05
CA ASN A 394 -9.28 -15.98 -10.90
C ASN A 394 -9.72 -15.34 -9.58
N PHE A 395 -9.52 -14.03 -9.41
CA PHE A 395 -10.05 -13.30 -8.25
C PHE A 395 -11.57 -13.46 -8.14
N PHE A 396 -12.32 -13.24 -9.22
CA PHE A 396 -13.78 -13.42 -9.21
C PHE A 396 -14.21 -14.87 -8.96
N TYR A 397 -13.43 -15.85 -9.44
CA TYR A 397 -13.64 -17.26 -9.18
C TYR A 397 -13.48 -17.59 -7.69
N GLU A 398 -12.34 -17.24 -7.09
CA GLU A 398 -12.07 -17.47 -5.66
C GLU A 398 -13.09 -16.73 -4.78
N TYR A 399 -13.43 -15.49 -5.13
CA TYR A 399 -14.47 -14.74 -4.42
C TYR A 399 -15.82 -15.44 -4.51
N ASN A 400 -16.19 -16.00 -5.66
CA ASN A 400 -17.45 -16.74 -5.80
C ASN A 400 -17.47 -18.02 -4.96
N LEU A 401 -16.36 -18.77 -4.89
CA LEU A 401 -16.27 -19.96 -4.03
C LEU A 401 -16.48 -19.59 -2.57
N PHE A 402 -15.78 -18.55 -2.10
CA PHE A 402 -16.00 -17.98 -0.76
C PHE A 402 -17.45 -17.55 -0.57
N ARG A 403 -18.02 -16.82 -1.54
CA ARG A 403 -19.39 -16.32 -1.48
C ARG A 403 -20.41 -17.45 -1.35
N ILE A 404 -20.26 -18.52 -2.13
CA ILE A 404 -21.14 -19.69 -2.07
C ILE A 404 -21.04 -20.37 -0.70
N SER A 405 -19.84 -20.49 -0.11
CA SER A 405 -19.70 -21.05 1.25
C SER A 405 -20.41 -20.19 2.31
N GLN A 406 -20.25 -18.86 2.25
CA GLN A 406 -20.95 -17.96 3.17
C GLN A 406 -22.48 -18.03 3.01
N ILE A 407 -22.97 -18.19 1.76
CA ILE A 407 -24.40 -18.38 1.50
C ILE A 407 -24.86 -19.74 2.03
N ALA A 408 -24.08 -20.81 1.93
CA ALA A 408 -24.45 -22.08 2.55
C ALA A 408 -24.64 -21.91 4.08
N ASP A 409 -23.80 -21.10 4.72
CA ASP A 409 -23.84 -20.77 6.16
C ASP A 409 -24.88 -19.69 6.55
N ASN A 410 -25.84 -19.38 5.66
CA ASN A 410 -26.87 -18.37 5.88
C ASN A 410 -26.35 -16.93 6.13
N LYS A 411 -25.09 -16.63 5.79
CA LYS A 411 -24.53 -15.28 5.89
C LYS A 411 -24.93 -14.42 4.69
N ARG A 412 -25.02 -13.11 4.92
CA ARG A 412 -25.23 -12.11 3.86
C ARG A 412 -23.88 -11.58 3.40
N ILE A 413 -23.56 -11.84 2.15
CA ILE A 413 -22.31 -11.43 1.51
C ILE A 413 -22.66 -10.69 0.21
N ARG A 414 -21.92 -9.62 -0.09
CA ARG A 414 -22.12 -8.83 -1.31
C ARG A 414 -21.77 -9.68 -2.54
N SER A 415 -22.36 -9.32 -3.68
CA SER A 415 -21.93 -9.87 -4.98
C SER A 415 -21.18 -8.77 -5.71
N TYR A 416 -20.15 -9.11 -6.49
CA TYR A 416 -19.52 -8.14 -7.37
C TYR A 416 -20.52 -7.64 -8.42
N SER A 417 -20.35 -6.39 -8.84
CA SER A 417 -21.20 -5.81 -9.88
C SER A 417 -20.73 -6.24 -11.28
N GLN A 418 -21.69 -6.42 -12.20
CA GLN A 418 -21.37 -6.65 -13.61
C GLN A 418 -20.62 -5.45 -14.21
N LYS A 419 -21.02 -4.24 -13.81
CA LYS A 419 -20.39 -2.98 -14.23
C LYS A 419 -18.89 -2.95 -13.87
N THR A 420 -18.52 -3.40 -12.67
CA THR A 420 -17.13 -3.51 -12.21
C THR A 420 -16.31 -4.38 -13.16
N LEU A 421 -16.84 -5.55 -13.54
CA LEU A 421 -16.17 -6.44 -14.49
C LEU A 421 -16.04 -5.79 -15.87
N GLU A 422 -17.11 -5.17 -16.38
CA GLU A 422 -17.11 -4.50 -17.69
C GLU A 422 -16.10 -3.34 -17.75
N VAL A 423 -16.08 -2.46 -16.75
CA VAL A 423 -15.19 -1.30 -16.69
C VAL A 423 -13.72 -1.75 -16.65
N VAL A 424 -13.39 -2.68 -15.75
CA VAL A 424 -12.00 -3.16 -15.62
C VAL A 424 -11.59 -3.92 -16.89
N MET A 425 -12.46 -4.77 -17.44
CA MET A 425 -12.15 -5.53 -18.66
C MET A 425 -11.96 -4.64 -19.88
N ASN A 426 -12.79 -3.61 -20.08
CA ASN A 426 -12.63 -2.63 -21.16
C ASN A 426 -11.26 -1.93 -21.10
N ARG A 427 -10.79 -1.61 -19.89
CA ARG A 427 -9.49 -0.96 -19.67
C ARG A 427 -8.33 -1.91 -19.91
N LEU A 428 -8.46 -3.17 -19.51
CA LEU A 428 -7.50 -4.22 -19.83
C LEU A 428 -7.43 -4.47 -21.33
N ASP A 429 -8.55 -4.46 -22.05
CA ASP A 429 -8.58 -4.61 -23.51
C ASP A 429 -7.80 -3.49 -24.21
N LYS A 430 -8.00 -2.24 -23.80
CA LYS A 430 -7.23 -1.08 -24.31
C LYS A 430 -5.73 -1.25 -24.04
N THR A 431 -5.37 -1.73 -22.86
CA THR A 431 -3.97 -1.89 -22.41
C THR A 431 -3.26 -3.05 -23.11
N ASN A 432 -3.91 -4.22 -23.15
CA ASN A 432 -3.34 -5.48 -23.64
C ASN A 432 -3.62 -5.73 -25.12
N LYS A 433 -4.38 -4.84 -25.78
CA LYS A 433 -4.84 -4.98 -27.16
C LYS A 433 -5.66 -6.27 -27.36
N THR A 434 -6.54 -6.56 -26.40
CA THR A 434 -7.47 -7.71 -26.41
C THR A 434 -8.92 -7.26 -26.63
N GLN A 435 -9.85 -8.20 -26.72
CA GLN A 435 -11.29 -7.94 -26.93
C GLN A 435 -12.18 -8.80 -26.02
N TYR A 436 -11.74 -9.05 -24.78
CA TYR A 436 -12.49 -9.88 -23.83
C TYR A 436 -13.82 -9.23 -23.41
N SER A 437 -13.90 -7.92 -23.42
CA SER A 437 -15.14 -7.18 -23.15
C SER A 437 -16.25 -7.45 -24.15
N GLU A 438 -15.94 -7.83 -25.40
CA GLU A 438 -16.94 -8.21 -26.40
C GLU A 438 -17.68 -9.49 -26.02
N ILE A 439 -17.01 -10.40 -25.29
CA ILE A 439 -17.64 -11.61 -24.74
C ILE A 439 -18.74 -11.23 -23.75
N LEU A 440 -18.52 -10.19 -22.94
CA LEU A 440 -19.49 -9.72 -21.95
C LEU A 440 -20.74 -9.11 -22.61
N LYS A 441 -20.65 -8.67 -23.88
CA LYS A 441 -21.77 -8.12 -24.65
C LYS A 441 -22.60 -9.21 -25.34
N ASN A 442 -22.03 -10.38 -25.59
CA ASN A 442 -22.68 -11.49 -26.29
C ASN A 442 -23.92 -12.02 -25.52
N GLU A 443 -25.07 -12.07 -26.19
CA GLU A 443 -26.34 -12.50 -25.56
C GLU A 443 -26.36 -13.99 -25.18
N GLY A 444 -25.79 -14.87 -26.02
CA GLY A 444 -25.66 -16.31 -25.71
C GLY A 444 -24.83 -16.53 -24.44
N PHE A 445 -23.67 -15.86 -24.35
CA PHE A 445 -22.85 -15.86 -23.14
C PHE A 445 -23.63 -15.40 -21.90
N LYS A 446 -24.36 -14.28 -21.99
CA LYS A 446 -25.20 -13.77 -20.88
C LYS A 446 -26.29 -14.78 -20.49
N ASN A 447 -26.93 -15.43 -21.45
CA ASN A 447 -27.99 -16.41 -21.21
C ASN A 447 -27.45 -17.65 -20.50
N ILE A 448 -26.30 -18.16 -20.94
CA ILE A 448 -25.59 -19.28 -20.30
C ILE A 448 -25.12 -18.88 -18.90
N ALA A 449 -24.47 -17.73 -18.74
CA ALA A 449 -24.01 -17.24 -17.43
C ALA A 449 -25.17 -17.05 -16.44
N LYS A 450 -26.32 -16.55 -16.90
CA LYS A 450 -27.54 -16.43 -16.11
C LYS A 450 -28.09 -17.79 -15.69
N ALA A 451 -28.10 -18.78 -16.59
CA ALA A 451 -28.53 -20.14 -16.27
C ALA A 451 -27.61 -20.80 -15.21
N ILE A 452 -26.29 -20.65 -15.34
CA ILE A 452 -25.31 -21.09 -14.34
C ILE A 452 -25.62 -20.42 -12.98
N ARG A 453 -25.79 -19.10 -12.95
CA ARG A 453 -26.15 -18.36 -11.73
C ARG A 453 -27.47 -18.85 -11.11
N ASN A 454 -28.45 -19.19 -11.94
CA ASN A 454 -29.75 -19.69 -11.49
C ASN A 454 -29.61 -20.98 -10.69
N VAL A 455 -28.85 -21.96 -11.20
CA VAL A 455 -28.68 -23.26 -10.53
C VAL A 455 -27.63 -23.27 -9.43
N ALA A 456 -26.64 -22.36 -9.46
CA ALA A 456 -25.57 -22.33 -8.47
C ALA A 456 -25.86 -21.40 -7.29
N VAL A 457 -26.55 -20.27 -7.50
CA VAL A 457 -26.75 -19.24 -6.47
C VAL A 457 -28.23 -19.00 -6.17
N ASN A 458 -29.04 -18.73 -7.21
CA ASN A 458 -30.45 -18.36 -6.98
C ASN A 458 -31.24 -19.55 -6.42
N ALA A 459 -30.96 -20.77 -6.89
CA ALA A 459 -31.55 -22.00 -6.36
C ALA A 459 -31.26 -22.19 -4.86
N ILE A 460 -30.07 -21.82 -4.37
CA ILE A 460 -29.75 -21.88 -2.93
C ILE A 460 -30.65 -20.92 -2.14
N TYR A 461 -30.84 -19.69 -2.62
CA TYR A 461 -31.74 -18.74 -1.96
C TYR A 461 -33.20 -19.19 -1.96
N LEU A 462 -33.69 -19.75 -3.08
CA LEU A 462 -35.05 -20.29 -3.17
C LEU A 462 -35.22 -21.52 -2.28
N ALA A 463 -34.22 -22.39 -2.21
CA ALA A 463 -34.21 -23.58 -1.37
C ALA A 463 -34.31 -23.27 0.13
N ARG A 464 -33.88 -22.09 0.57
CA ARG A 464 -34.10 -21.63 1.96
C ARG A 464 -35.57 -21.34 2.28
N ARG A 465 -36.37 -21.02 1.27
CA ARG A 465 -37.81 -20.70 1.43
C ARG A 465 -38.68 -21.92 1.16
N ASN A 466 -38.23 -22.82 0.30
CA ASN A 466 -38.96 -24.03 -0.07
C ASN A 466 -37.98 -25.13 -0.51
N ASP A 467 -38.02 -26.26 0.19
CA ASP A 467 -37.15 -27.42 -0.02
C ASP A 467 -37.22 -28.05 -1.41
N GLU A 468 -38.31 -27.84 -2.16
CA GLU A 468 -38.44 -28.34 -3.53
C GLU A 468 -37.38 -27.76 -4.48
N TYR A 469 -36.91 -26.54 -4.23
CA TYR A 469 -35.88 -25.90 -5.05
C TYR A 469 -34.49 -26.51 -4.81
N LYS A 470 -34.29 -27.32 -3.76
CA LYS A 470 -33.04 -28.07 -3.54
C LYS A 470 -32.71 -28.99 -4.72
N LYS A 471 -33.72 -29.49 -5.43
CA LYS A 471 -33.58 -30.37 -6.60
C LYS A 471 -32.99 -29.69 -7.84
N ILE A 472 -32.98 -28.36 -7.86
CA ILE A 472 -32.45 -27.56 -8.98
C ILE A 472 -30.98 -27.16 -8.73
N ILE A 473 -30.49 -27.30 -7.50
CA ILE A 473 -29.11 -26.88 -7.14
C ILE A 473 -28.10 -27.79 -7.85
N TYR A 474 -27.17 -27.19 -8.57
CA TYR A 474 -26.04 -27.90 -9.19
C TYR A 474 -24.77 -27.66 -8.36
N PHE A 475 -24.39 -28.65 -7.55
CA PHE A 475 -23.15 -28.62 -6.77
C PHE A 475 -21.94 -28.98 -7.65
N GLY A 476 -20.79 -28.33 -7.43
CA GLY A 476 -19.55 -28.63 -8.16
C GLY A 476 -19.42 -28.00 -9.55
N LEU A 477 -20.46 -27.29 -10.02
CA LEU A 477 -20.53 -26.67 -11.36
C LEU A 477 -19.29 -25.82 -11.69
N ALA A 478 -18.80 -25.03 -10.73
CA ALA A 478 -17.63 -24.17 -10.93
C ALA A 478 -16.34 -24.96 -11.19
N SER A 479 -16.12 -26.07 -10.48
CA SER A 479 -14.96 -26.94 -10.64
C SER A 479 -15.03 -27.80 -11.89
N GLU A 480 -16.24 -28.20 -12.31
CA GLU A 480 -16.46 -28.87 -13.58
C GLU A 480 -16.20 -27.96 -14.76
N LEU A 481 -16.76 -26.74 -14.75
CA LEU A 481 -16.54 -25.75 -15.80
C LEU A 481 -15.06 -25.39 -15.93
N LYS A 482 -14.35 -25.17 -14.82
CA LYS A 482 -12.90 -24.88 -14.83
C LYS A 482 -12.07 -26.02 -15.43
N ARG A 483 -12.47 -27.28 -15.23
CA ARG A 483 -11.82 -28.44 -15.87
C ARG A 483 -12.18 -28.55 -17.34
N ALA A 484 -13.43 -28.27 -17.70
CA ALA A 484 -13.90 -28.29 -19.08
C ALA A 484 -13.27 -27.16 -19.92
N SER A 485 -12.93 -26.02 -19.31
CA SER A 485 -12.32 -24.87 -19.99
C SER A 485 -10.85 -25.04 -20.36
N LEU A 486 -10.24 -26.22 -20.12
CA LEU A 486 -8.85 -26.49 -20.50
C LEU A 486 -8.66 -26.58 -22.02
N THR A 487 -9.68 -27.00 -22.76
CA THR A 487 -9.68 -27.01 -24.23
C THR A 487 -11.02 -26.56 -24.78
N GLU A 488 -11.02 -26.00 -25.97
CA GLU A 488 -12.24 -25.58 -26.67
C GLU A 488 -13.24 -26.75 -26.83
N LYS A 489 -12.75 -27.92 -27.25
CA LYS A 489 -13.58 -29.11 -27.43
C LYS A 489 -14.30 -29.53 -26.14
N THR A 490 -13.55 -29.65 -25.04
CA THR A 490 -14.12 -30.05 -23.75
C THR A 490 -15.08 -28.99 -23.21
N LEU A 491 -14.84 -27.71 -23.51
CA LEU A 491 -15.75 -26.62 -23.12
C LEU A 491 -17.06 -26.69 -23.90
N ILE A 492 -17.02 -26.87 -25.23
CA ILE A 492 -18.22 -26.99 -26.08
C ILE A 492 -19.04 -28.22 -25.68
N GLU A 493 -18.40 -29.37 -25.47
CA GLU A 493 -19.07 -30.59 -25.00
C GLU A 493 -19.75 -30.35 -23.65
N TRP A 494 -19.09 -29.69 -22.71
CA TRP A 494 -19.66 -29.36 -21.42
C TRP A 494 -20.85 -28.39 -21.54
N LEU A 495 -20.73 -27.34 -22.36
CA LEU A 495 -21.79 -26.36 -22.59
C LEU A 495 -23.05 -27.01 -23.18
N ASN A 496 -22.90 -27.85 -24.21
CA ASN A 496 -24.02 -28.58 -24.81
C ASN A 496 -24.74 -29.49 -23.80
N ASN A 497 -23.96 -30.21 -23.00
CA ASN A 497 -24.49 -31.08 -21.95
C ASN A 497 -25.18 -30.27 -20.85
N PHE A 498 -24.60 -29.14 -20.44
CA PHE A 498 -25.16 -28.24 -19.44
C PHE A 498 -26.49 -27.65 -19.90
N CYS A 499 -26.55 -27.06 -21.10
CA CYS A 499 -27.77 -26.44 -21.64
C CYS A 499 -28.92 -27.47 -21.74
N SER A 500 -28.63 -28.67 -22.26
CA SER A 500 -29.61 -29.75 -22.38
C SER A 500 -30.12 -30.20 -21.01
N THR A 501 -29.21 -30.42 -20.06
CA THR A 501 -29.53 -30.87 -18.70
C THR A 501 -30.30 -29.81 -17.92
N TYR A 502 -29.92 -28.54 -18.05
CA TYR A 502 -30.59 -27.40 -17.43
C TYR A 502 -32.05 -27.30 -17.87
N ASN A 503 -32.30 -27.31 -19.18
CA ASN A 503 -33.66 -27.23 -19.72
C ASN A 503 -34.51 -28.45 -19.31
N ALA A 504 -33.94 -29.66 -19.34
CA ALA A 504 -34.63 -30.87 -18.91
C ALA A 504 -34.98 -30.86 -17.41
N ASN A 505 -34.09 -30.33 -16.56
CA ASN A 505 -34.36 -30.21 -15.12
C ASN A 505 -35.47 -29.19 -14.83
N LEU A 506 -35.52 -28.08 -15.57
CA LEU A 506 -36.63 -27.13 -15.47
C LEU A 506 -37.96 -27.77 -15.88
N ASP A 507 -37.99 -28.57 -16.95
CA ASP A 507 -39.18 -29.30 -17.38
C ASP A 507 -39.66 -30.31 -16.32
N ARG A 508 -38.74 -31.06 -15.72
CA ARG A 508 -39.06 -31.97 -14.61
C ARG A 508 -39.61 -31.21 -13.41
N PHE A 509 -39.07 -30.03 -13.09
CA PHE A 509 -39.58 -29.20 -12.01
C PHE A 509 -41.00 -28.69 -12.29
N ALA A 510 -41.27 -28.21 -13.51
CA ALA A 510 -42.60 -27.77 -13.93
C ALA A 510 -43.61 -28.91 -13.91
N PHE A 511 -43.21 -30.10 -14.37
CA PHE A 511 -44.07 -31.30 -14.31
C PHE A 511 -44.40 -31.70 -12.88
N ALA A 512 -43.42 -31.64 -11.97
CA ALA A 512 -43.64 -31.96 -10.56
C ALA A 512 -44.43 -30.87 -9.80
N ASN A 513 -44.56 -29.67 -10.37
CA ASN A 513 -45.20 -28.52 -9.73
C ASN A 513 -46.10 -27.75 -10.74
N PRO A 514 -47.18 -28.37 -11.26
CA PRO A 514 -47.98 -27.80 -12.34
C PRO A 514 -48.63 -26.45 -12.00
N ASP A 515 -48.90 -26.21 -10.72
CA ASP A 515 -49.52 -24.97 -10.23
C ASP A 515 -48.51 -23.84 -9.97
N LYS A 516 -47.21 -24.10 -10.15
CA LYS A 516 -46.14 -23.12 -9.86
C LYS A 516 -45.50 -22.62 -11.15
N LYS A 517 -45.29 -21.30 -11.21
CA LYS A 517 -44.50 -20.70 -12.29
C LYS A 517 -43.07 -21.22 -12.23
N LEU A 518 -42.50 -21.53 -13.40
CA LEU A 518 -41.09 -21.87 -13.55
C LEU A 518 -40.21 -20.82 -12.83
N PRO A 519 -39.26 -21.25 -11.98
CA PRO A 519 -38.43 -20.32 -11.23
C PRO A 519 -37.46 -19.56 -12.15
N PHE A 520 -37.08 -20.16 -13.28
CA PHE A 520 -36.06 -19.65 -14.20
C PHE A 520 -36.47 -19.86 -15.66
N SER A 521 -35.94 -19.03 -16.56
CA SER A 521 -36.09 -19.15 -18.00
C SER A 521 -35.21 -20.27 -18.57
N LYS A 522 -35.68 -20.92 -19.65
CA LYS A 522 -34.87 -21.87 -20.45
C LYS A 522 -33.83 -21.15 -21.31
N ILE A 523 -32.78 -21.88 -21.70
CA ILE A 523 -31.79 -21.44 -22.69
C ILE A 523 -32.32 -21.80 -24.09
N LYS A 524 -32.21 -20.89 -25.07
CA LYS A 524 -32.62 -21.16 -26.46
C LYS A 524 -31.54 -21.94 -27.21
N GLN A 525 -31.90 -22.54 -28.33
CA GLN A 525 -30.95 -23.32 -29.13
C GLN A 525 -29.92 -22.44 -29.88
N ASP A 526 -30.27 -21.18 -30.12
CA ASP A 526 -29.40 -20.19 -30.80
C ASP A 526 -28.53 -19.37 -29.80
N ASP A 527 -28.67 -19.63 -28.49
CA ASP A 527 -27.83 -19.09 -27.43
C ASP A 527 -26.59 -19.97 -27.21
#